data_AF-G8TXJ3-F1
#
_entry.id   AF-G8TXJ3-F1
#
_cell.length_a   1.000
_cell.length_b   1.000
_cell.length_c   1.000
_cell.angle_alpha   90.00
_cell.angle_beta   90.00
_cell.angle_gamma   90.00
#
_symmetry.space_group_name_H-M   'P 1'
#
loop_
_entity.id
_entity.type
_entity.pdbx_description
1 polymer ?
#
loop_
_entity_poly.entity_id
_entity_poly.type
_entity_poly.pdbx_seq_one_letter_code
_entity_poly.pdbx_strand_id
1 'polypeptide(L)'
;MKQGRLILVNILIILALVIIGGIVWYTWNQNYTYVSTNDAQITAPSVPIVALAPGTLSNLSVNVGQHVNQGQVIGQETVAGGATVPTKGSKTASTGSTTVNIVAPVSGRIATINTQVGSVMATGTPIVTEVNLGQISVVANIPETKIRNVQIGQTATITVDAHPGVSFTGTVQEIQPTTQSFFSLIPTTATAGTFTKVTQRIPVILSIDNAGYTLLPGESAEVRITVH
;
A
#
# COMPACT_ATOMS: atom_id res chain seq x y z
N MET A 1 -38.09 -5.07 59.15
CA MET A 1 -37.27 -5.72 58.10
C MET A 1 -37.44 -5.13 56.68
N LYS A 2 -38.53 -4.42 56.34
CA LYS A 2 -38.74 -3.88 54.96
C LYS A 2 -37.91 -2.63 54.61
N GLN A 3 -37.55 -1.78 55.58
CA GLN A 3 -36.87 -0.50 55.33
C GLN A 3 -35.39 -0.66 54.91
N GLY A 4 -34.64 -1.59 55.52
CA GLY A 4 -33.24 -1.84 55.17
C GLY A 4 -33.04 -2.40 53.75
N ARG A 5 -34.05 -3.13 53.24
CA ARG A 5 -34.03 -3.67 51.87
C ARG A 5 -34.20 -2.56 50.83
N LEU A 6 -35.00 -1.54 51.12
CA LEU A 6 -35.20 -0.37 50.26
C LEU A 6 -33.95 0.51 50.13
N ILE A 7 -33.24 0.71 51.26
CA ILE A 7 -31.97 1.44 51.28
C ILE A 7 -30.91 0.70 50.46
N LEU A 8 -30.83 -0.64 50.61
CA LEU A 8 -29.90 -1.46 49.84
C LEU A 8 -30.20 -1.42 48.33
N VAL A 9 -31.49 -1.44 47.94
CA VAL A 9 -31.90 -1.33 46.53
C VAL A 9 -31.53 0.04 45.95
N ASN A 10 -31.76 1.13 46.67
CA ASN A 10 -31.36 2.46 46.18
C ASN A 10 -29.84 2.61 46.05
N ILE A 11 -29.06 2.06 46.99
CA ILE A 11 -27.59 2.06 46.89
C ILE A 11 -27.14 1.28 45.66
N LEU A 12 -27.73 0.11 45.39
CA LEU A 12 -27.41 -0.68 44.19
C LEU A 12 -27.79 0.05 42.89
N ILE A 13 -28.90 0.78 42.86
CA ILE A 13 -29.30 1.59 41.69
C ILE A 13 -28.31 2.73 41.44
N ILE A 14 -27.89 3.44 42.48
CA ILE A 14 -26.90 4.52 42.36
C ILE A 14 -25.56 3.95 41.88
N LEU A 15 -25.14 2.82 42.44
CA LEU A 15 -23.88 2.16 42.06
C LEU A 15 -23.93 1.69 40.60
N ALA A 16 -25.07 1.16 40.15
CA ALA A 16 -25.30 0.83 38.75
C ALA A 16 -25.27 2.07 37.84
N LEU A 17 -25.86 3.19 38.24
CA LEU A 17 -25.82 4.45 37.47
C LEU A 17 -24.41 5.02 37.37
N VAL A 18 -23.59 4.93 38.43
CA VAL A 18 -22.18 5.37 38.40
C VAL A 18 -21.37 4.49 37.45
N ILE A 19 -21.58 3.17 37.47
CA ILE A 19 -20.92 2.24 36.54
C ILE A 19 -21.33 2.54 35.10
N ILE A 20 -22.63 2.71 34.83
CA ILE A 20 -23.13 3.06 33.50
C ILE A 20 -22.57 4.41 33.04
N GLY A 21 -22.59 5.43 33.91
CA GLY A 21 -22.01 6.74 33.62
C GLY A 21 -20.52 6.67 33.29
N GLY A 22 -19.76 5.86 34.04
CA GLY A 22 -18.34 5.62 33.77
C GLY A 22 -18.08 4.92 32.44
N ILE A 23 -18.90 3.92 32.08
CA ILE A 23 -18.82 3.22 30.78
C ILE A 23 -19.19 4.17 29.63
N VAL A 24 -20.27 4.94 29.77
CA VAL A 24 -20.69 5.94 28.78
C VAL A 24 -19.59 6.99 28.60
N TRP A 25 -19.02 7.52 29.68
CA TRP A 25 -17.92 8.47 29.61
C TRP A 25 -16.66 7.88 28.94
N TYR A 26 -16.27 6.66 29.32
CA TYR A 26 -15.10 5.98 28.75
C TYR A 26 -15.23 5.75 27.24
N THR A 27 -16.40 5.25 26.81
CA THR A 27 -16.67 5.00 25.39
C THR A 27 -16.79 6.29 24.58
N TRP A 28 -17.34 7.34 25.17
CA TRP A 28 -17.39 8.66 24.54
C TRP A 28 -15.98 9.19 24.33
N ASN A 29 -15.13 9.17 25.37
CA ASN A 29 -13.76 9.68 25.31
C ASN A 29 -12.90 8.98 24.24
N GLN A 30 -12.98 7.65 24.14
CA GLN A 30 -12.25 6.86 23.14
C GLN A 30 -12.57 7.27 21.69
N ASN A 31 -13.82 7.68 21.42
CA ASN A 31 -14.26 8.02 20.07
C ASN A 31 -13.90 9.46 19.64
N TYR A 32 -13.56 10.34 20.58
CA TYR A 32 -13.13 11.71 20.26
C TYR A 32 -11.62 11.88 20.16
N THR A 33 -10.82 11.04 20.82
CA THR A 33 -9.37 11.23 20.86
C THR A 33 -8.62 10.40 19.82
N TYR A 34 -9.22 9.31 19.32
CA TYR A 34 -8.55 8.43 18.37
C TYR A 34 -9.47 7.95 17.24
N VAL A 35 -8.90 7.88 16.04
CA VAL A 35 -9.51 7.20 14.89
C VAL A 35 -8.71 5.94 14.62
N SER A 36 -9.30 4.78 14.93
CA SER A 36 -8.70 3.47 14.61
C SER A 36 -9.35 2.82 13.41
N THR A 37 -8.55 2.11 12.63
CA THR A 37 -8.99 1.20 11.57
C THR A 37 -8.15 -0.06 11.56
N ASN A 38 -8.80 -1.19 11.32
CA ASN A 38 -8.17 -2.49 11.07
C ASN A 38 -8.05 -2.79 9.57
N ASP A 39 -8.53 -1.89 8.72
CA ASP A 39 -8.40 -1.97 7.27
C ASP A 39 -7.24 -1.07 6.85
N ALA A 40 -6.02 -1.52 7.12
CA ALA A 40 -4.81 -0.88 6.63
C ALA A 40 -3.83 -1.90 6.09
N GLN A 41 -3.04 -1.48 5.10
CA GLN A 41 -2.06 -2.33 4.44
C GLN A 41 -0.76 -1.58 4.19
N ILE A 42 0.35 -2.30 4.31
CA ILE A 42 1.66 -1.79 3.95
C ILE A 42 1.78 -1.77 2.43
N THR A 43 2.20 -0.64 1.88
CA THR A 43 2.44 -0.44 0.45
C THR A 43 3.81 0.14 0.21
N ALA A 44 4.30 -0.02 -1.01
CA ALA A 44 5.52 0.60 -1.47
C ALA A 44 5.40 0.95 -2.96
N PRO A 45 6.06 2.03 -3.43
CA PRO A 45 6.11 2.37 -4.84
C PRO A 45 6.67 1.21 -5.66
N SER A 46 5.95 0.85 -6.73
CA SER A 46 6.41 -0.12 -7.71
C SER A 46 6.97 0.59 -8.94
N VAL A 47 8.10 0.08 -9.44
CA VAL A 47 8.80 0.59 -10.62
C VAL A 47 8.87 -0.54 -11.65
N PRO A 48 8.18 -0.41 -12.80
CA PRO A 48 8.29 -1.39 -13.87
C PRO A 48 9.63 -1.23 -14.59
N ILE A 49 10.34 -2.34 -14.76
CA ILE A 49 11.56 -2.44 -15.55
C ILE A 49 11.16 -2.91 -16.94
N VAL A 50 11.37 -2.05 -17.92
CA VAL A 50 10.89 -2.24 -19.30
C VAL A 50 12.02 -2.61 -20.26
N ALA A 51 11.65 -3.27 -21.36
CA ALA A 51 12.54 -3.49 -22.49
C ALA A 51 12.98 -2.16 -23.11
N LEU A 52 14.28 -1.98 -23.33
CA LEU A 52 14.83 -0.75 -23.88
C LEU A 52 14.75 -0.72 -25.41
N ALA A 53 14.74 -1.89 -26.04
CA ALA A 53 14.74 -2.05 -27.48
C ALA A 53 13.72 -3.14 -27.90
N PRO A 54 13.44 -3.26 -29.20
CA PRO A 54 12.75 -4.43 -29.72
C PRO A 54 13.74 -5.60 -29.85
N GLY A 55 13.42 -6.72 -29.22
CA GLY A 55 14.36 -7.83 -29.12
C GLY A 55 13.76 -9.09 -28.50
N THR A 56 14.62 -10.06 -28.19
CA THR A 56 14.25 -11.25 -27.43
C THR A 56 14.90 -11.25 -26.05
N LEU A 57 14.13 -11.63 -25.03
CA LEU A 57 14.68 -11.80 -23.69
C LEU A 57 15.60 -13.03 -23.68
N SER A 58 16.91 -12.82 -23.60
CA SER A 58 17.90 -13.89 -23.71
C SER A 58 18.12 -14.60 -22.38
N ASN A 59 18.10 -13.85 -21.28
CA ASN A 59 18.22 -14.40 -19.94
C ASN A 59 17.52 -13.50 -18.92
N LEU A 60 16.98 -14.13 -17.87
CA LEU A 60 16.51 -13.47 -16.67
C LEU A 60 17.13 -14.18 -15.46
N SER A 61 17.95 -13.46 -14.70
CA SER A 61 18.74 -13.98 -13.57
C SER A 61 18.09 -13.67 -12.21
N VAL A 62 16.79 -13.36 -12.18
CA VAL A 62 16.07 -12.99 -10.96
C VAL A 62 14.78 -13.79 -10.81
N ASN A 63 14.42 -14.05 -9.54
CA ASN A 63 13.17 -14.71 -9.17
C ASN A 63 12.22 -13.75 -8.44
N VAL A 64 10.92 -14.06 -8.48
CA VAL A 64 9.92 -13.33 -7.68
C VAL A 64 10.27 -13.42 -6.20
N GLY A 65 10.21 -12.30 -5.50
CA GLY A 65 10.57 -12.15 -4.09
C GLY A 65 12.05 -11.90 -3.82
N GLN A 66 12.93 -12.01 -4.81
CA GLN A 66 14.37 -11.78 -4.65
C GLN A 66 14.67 -10.29 -4.39
N HIS A 67 15.59 -10.03 -3.46
CA HIS A 67 16.13 -8.69 -3.23
C HIS A 67 17.15 -8.33 -4.32
N VAL A 68 17.03 -7.13 -4.87
CA VAL A 68 17.94 -6.58 -5.89
C VAL A 68 18.44 -5.23 -5.42
N ASN A 69 19.70 -4.93 -5.74
CA ASN A 69 20.31 -3.63 -5.49
C ASN A 69 20.23 -2.75 -6.74
N GLN A 70 20.19 -1.43 -6.55
CA GLN A 70 20.28 -0.47 -7.63
C GLN A 70 21.50 -0.74 -8.52
N GLY A 71 21.28 -0.81 -9.83
CA GLY A 71 22.30 -1.07 -10.84
C GLY A 71 22.65 -2.55 -11.03
N GLN A 72 22.07 -3.46 -10.25
CA GLN A 72 22.29 -4.90 -10.43
C GLN A 72 21.72 -5.36 -11.77
N VAL A 73 22.50 -6.14 -12.52
CA VAL A 73 22.04 -6.76 -13.77
C VAL A 73 21.04 -7.87 -13.42
N ILE A 74 19.81 -7.73 -13.90
CA ILE A 74 18.72 -8.69 -13.67
C ILE A 74 18.46 -9.59 -14.86
N GLY A 75 18.88 -9.17 -16.06
CA GLY A 75 18.65 -9.92 -17.28
C GLY A 75 19.38 -9.33 -18.47
N GLN A 76 19.27 -10.01 -19.61
CA GLN A 76 19.89 -9.61 -20.86
C GLN A 76 18.89 -9.71 -22.01
N GLU A 77 18.82 -8.66 -22.82
CA GLU A 77 18.00 -8.57 -24.02
C GLU A 77 18.90 -8.67 -25.25
N THR A 78 18.53 -9.50 -26.22
CA THR A 78 19.17 -9.53 -27.54
C THR A 78 18.37 -8.65 -28.48
N VAL A 79 18.97 -7.54 -28.90
CA VAL A 79 18.34 -6.61 -29.83
C VAL A 79 18.59 -7.07 -31.26
N ALA A 80 17.52 -7.27 -32.01
CA ALA A 80 17.57 -7.59 -33.43
C ALA A 80 17.85 -6.31 -34.24
N GLY A 81 19.09 -5.80 -34.20
CA GLY A 81 19.36 -4.50 -34.81
C GLY A 81 20.77 -3.95 -34.70
N GLY A 82 21.81 -4.77 -34.83
CA GLY A 82 23.18 -4.29 -35.02
C GLY A 82 23.58 -4.28 -36.50
N ALA A 83 23.10 -3.30 -37.27
CA ALA A 83 23.67 -3.02 -38.60
C ALA A 83 25.02 -2.32 -38.39
N THR A 84 26.12 -3.08 -38.33
CA THR A 84 27.46 -2.54 -38.57
C THR A 84 27.49 -1.92 -39.96
N VAL A 85 27.65 -0.60 -40.04
CA VAL A 85 27.98 0.08 -41.30
C VAL A 85 29.25 -0.58 -41.86
N PRO A 86 29.23 -1.16 -43.07
CA PRO A 86 30.41 -1.80 -43.63
C PRO A 86 31.47 -0.71 -43.91
N THR A 87 32.48 -0.60 -43.06
CA THR A 87 33.71 0.09 -43.40
C THR A 87 34.34 -0.70 -44.56
N LYS A 88 34.37 -0.06 -45.73
CA LYS A 88 34.82 -0.57 -47.02
C LYS A 88 36.12 -1.39 -46.90
N GLY A 89 36.02 -2.73 -46.83
CA GLY A 89 37.19 -3.62 -46.83
C GLY A 89 37.07 -4.98 -46.12
N SER A 90 36.09 -5.20 -45.23
CA SER A 90 35.98 -6.48 -44.50
C SER A 90 34.84 -7.36 -45.02
N LYS A 91 35.17 -8.47 -45.69
CA LYS A 91 34.22 -9.55 -46.05
C LYS A 91 33.99 -10.47 -44.85
N THR A 92 33.20 -10.02 -43.88
CA THR A 92 32.48 -10.90 -42.94
C THR A 92 31.25 -10.15 -42.47
N ALA A 93 30.09 -10.47 -43.05
CA ALA A 93 28.81 -9.96 -42.58
C ALA A 93 28.46 -10.67 -41.27
N SER A 94 28.93 -10.16 -40.13
CA SER A 94 28.41 -10.57 -38.84
C SER A 94 27.02 -9.97 -38.70
N THR A 95 26.00 -10.81 -38.73
CA THR A 95 24.68 -10.51 -38.16
C THR A 95 24.90 -10.18 -36.68
N GLY A 96 25.15 -8.91 -36.36
CA GLY A 96 25.52 -8.47 -35.02
C GLY A 96 24.30 -8.43 -34.11
N SER A 97 24.09 -9.49 -33.33
CA SER A 97 23.23 -9.41 -32.15
C SER A 97 23.94 -8.52 -31.12
N THR A 98 23.31 -7.42 -30.71
CA THR A 98 23.80 -6.61 -29.58
C THR A 98 23.02 -7.01 -28.35
N THR A 99 23.73 -7.51 -27.33
CA THR A 99 23.14 -7.83 -26.05
C THR A 99 23.16 -6.59 -25.15
N VAL A 100 22.00 -6.22 -24.63
CA VAL A 100 21.81 -5.10 -23.70
C VAL A 100 21.49 -5.65 -22.33
N ASN A 101 22.23 -5.17 -21.32
CA ASN A 101 21.98 -5.55 -19.94
C ASN A 101 20.78 -4.78 -19.39
N ILE A 102 19.83 -5.49 -18.81
CA ILE A 102 18.71 -4.93 -18.07
C ILE A 102 19.15 -4.81 -16.61
N VAL A 103 19.08 -3.60 -16.06
CA VAL A 103 19.51 -3.29 -14.68
C VAL A 103 18.34 -2.84 -13.81
N ALA A 104 18.42 -3.09 -12.51
CA ALA A 104 17.46 -2.60 -11.53
C ALA A 104 17.62 -1.08 -11.33
N PRO A 105 16.57 -0.26 -11.51
CA PRO A 105 16.64 1.20 -11.33
C PRO A 105 16.73 1.64 -9.87
N VAL A 106 16.19 0.84 -8.94
CA VAL A 106 16.19 1.12 -7.50
C VAL A 106 16.68 -0.12 -6.74
N SER A 107 16.79 0.00 -5.42
CA SER A 107 17.01 -1.16 -4.54
C SER A 107 15.67 -1.58 -3.95
N GLY A 108 15.38 -2.87 -4.01
CA GLY A 108 14.04 -3.35 -3.70
C GLY A 108 13.88 -4.86 -3.84
N ARG A 109 12.63 -5.29 -4.00
CA ARG A 109 12.30 -6.70 -4.27
C ARG A 109 11.54 -6.83 -5.57
N ILE A 110 11.78 -7.94 -6.26
CA ILE A 110 11.00 -8.30 -7.44
C ILE A 110 9.60 -8.74 -7.01
N ALA A 111 8.57 -7.99 -7.40
CA ALA A 111 7.17 -8.33 -7.09
C ALA A 111 6.58 -9.29 -8.12
N THR A 112 6.77 -9.01 -9.40
CA THR A 112 6.25 -9.86 -10.48
C THR A 112 7.23 -9.92 -11.64
N ILE A 113 7.24 -11.07 -12.33
CA ILE A 113 7.93 -11.26 -13.60
C ILE A 113 6.82 -11.40 -14.64
N ASN A 114 6.72 -10.44 -15.56
CA ASN A 114 5.62 -10.38 -16.53
C ASN A 114 5.96 -11.10 -17.84
N THR A 115 7.22 -11.50 -18.03
CA THR A 115 7.75 -11.99 -19.31
C THR A 115 8.63 -13.22 -19.09
N GLN A 116 8.68 -14.11 -20.09
CA GLN A 116 9.48 -15.33 -20.03
C GLN A 116 10.69 -15.25 -20.96
N VAL A 117 11.78 -15.90 -20.60
CA VAL A 117 12.97 -16.02 -21.45
C VAL A 117 12.58 -16.62 -22.82
N GLY A 118 13.09 -16.03 -23.89
CA GLY A 118 12.75 -16.36 -25.28
C GLY A 118 11.59 -15.56 -25.85
N SER A 119 10.87 -14.78 -25.05
CA SER A 119 9.77 -13.93 -25.54
C SER A 119 10.29 -12.77 -26.37
N VAL A 120 9.59 -12.46 -27.48
CA VAL A 120 9.82 -11.25 -28.27
C VAL A 120 9.15 -10.08 -27.56
N MET A 121 9.89 -9.00 -27.36
CA MET A 121 9.40 -7.81 -26.67
C MET A 121 9.64 -6.57 -27.53
N ALA A 122 8.72 -5.61 -27.43
CA ALA A 122 8.88 -4.28 -27.99
C ALA A 122 9.43 -3.33 -26.92
N THR A 123 10.04 -2.21 -27.34
CA THR A 123 10.43 -1.14 -26.42
C THR A 123 9.26 -0.72 -25.52
N GLY A 124 9.52 -0.58 -24.22
CA GLY A 124 8.52 -0.22 -23.21
C GLY A 124 7.72 -1.41 -22.65
N THR A 125 7.93 -2.64 -23.16
CA THR A 125 7.28 -3.83 -22.60
C THR A 125 7.78 -4.08 -21.16
N PRO A 126 6.90 -4.16 -20.15
CA PRO A 126 7.33 -4.42 -18.78
C PRO A 126 7.82 -5.87 -18.64
N ILE A 127 9.08 -6.03 -18.24
CA ILE A 127 9.74 -7.32 -18.06
C ILE A 127 9.51 -7.81 -16.64
N VAL A 128 9.84 -6.95 -15.69
CA VAL A 128 9.82 -7.21 -14.24
C VAL A 128 9.26 -5.99 -13.53
N THR A 129 8.50 -6.20 -12.47
CA THR A 129 8.07 -5.12 -11.58
C THR A 129 8.88 -5.19 -10.29
N GLU A 130 9.62 -4.13 -10.00
CA GLU A 130 10.36 -3.97 -8.75
C GLU A 130 9.55 -3.15 -7.75
N VAL A 131 9.65 -3.45 -6.46
CA VAL A 131 9.04 -2.67 -5.39
C VAL A 131 10.11 -2.11 -4.46
N ASN A 132 10.07 -0.79 -4.26
CA ASN A 132 11.05 -0.06 -3.47
C ASN A 132 10.78 -0.21 -1.97
N LEU A 133 11.59 -1.02 -1.29
CA LEU A 133 11.49 -1.23 0.17
C LEU A 133 12.03 -0.06 1.02
N GLY A 134 12.69 0.93 0.40
CA GLY A 134 13.17 2.12 1.09
C GLY A 134 12.10 3.19 1.30
N GLN A 135 10.98 3.10 0.59
CA GLN A 135 9.88 4.08 0.65
C GLN A 135 8.56 3.37 0.96
N ILE A 136 8.48 2.78 2.15
CA ILE A 136 7.28 2.09 2.60
C ILE A 136 6.29 3.11 3.16
N SER A 137 5.03 2.95 2.79
CA SER A 137 3.90 3.73 3.32
C SER A 137 2.80 2.77 3.78
N VAL A 138 1.85 3.28 4.57
CA VAL A 138 0.68 2.51 5.00
C VAL A 138 -0.56 3.18 4.43
N VAL A 139 -1.39 2.40 3.74
CA VAL A 139 -2.70 2.85 3.27
C VAL A 139 -3.73 2.38 4.27
N ALA A 140 -4.30 3.31 5.02
CA ALA A 140 -5.36 3.04 5.99
C ALA A 140 -6.71 3.51 5.44
N ASN A 141 -7.63 2.58 5.29
CA ASN A 141 -8.99 2.85 4.84
C ASN A 141 -9.83 3.28 6.04
N ILE A 142 -10.08 4.59 6.15
CA ILE A 142 -10.83 5.18 7.26
C ILE A 142 -12.30 5.33 6.87
N PRO A 143 -13.27 4.91 7.72
CA PRO A 143 -14.69 5.16 7.48
C PRO A 143 -14.97 6.66 7.31
N GLU A 144 -15.77 7.04 6.31
CA GLU A 144 -16.16 8.42 6.03
C GLU A 144 -16.76 9.13 7.25
N THR A 145 -17.44 8.40 8.14
CA THR A 145 -17.99 8.96 9.38
C THR A 145 -16.93 9.49 10.34
N LYS A 146 -15.70 8.96 10.27
CA LYS A 146 -14.58 9.32 11.16
C LYS A 146 -13.52 10.19 10.47
N ILE A 147 -13.53 10.31 9.14
CA ILE A 147 -12.52 11.07 8.39
C ILE A 147 -12.46 12.56 8.78
N ARG A 148 -13.58 13.14 9.22
CA ARG A 148 -13.69 14.57 9.54
C ARG A 148 -12.72 15.03 10.64
N ASN A 149 -12.29 14.11 11.49
CA ASN A 149 -11.38 14.38 12.59
C ASN A 149 -9.90 14.13 12.20
N VAL A 150 -9.66 13.52 11.03
CA VAL A 150 -8.32 13.17 10.56
C VAL A 150 -7.75 14.33 9.74
N GLN A 151 -6.53 14.74 10.07
CA GLN A 151 -5.81 15.81 9.38
C GLN A 151 -4.40 15.38 9.00
N ILE A 152 -3.88 15.96 7.91
CA ILE A 152 -2.49 15.77 7.48
C ILE A 152 -1.55 16.25 8.60
N GLY A 153 -0.53 15.45 8.91
CA GLY A 153 0.45 15.72 9.95
C GLY A 153 0.15 15.07 11.31
N GLN A 154 -1.04 14.50 11.52
CA GLN A 154 -1.36 13.80 12.76
C GLN A 154 -0.48 12.54 12.94
N THR A 155 -0.12 12.26 14.20
CA THR A 155 0.64 11.06 14.56
C THR A 155 -0.27 9.84 14.60
N ALA A 156 0.23 8.73 14.07
CA ALA A 156 -0.43 7.44 14.09
C ALA A 156 0.47 6.36 14.68
N THR A 157 -0.14 5.47 15.45
CA THR A 157 0.46 4.20 15.87
C THR A 157 0.00 3.12 14.92
N ILE A 158 0.95 2.40 14.33
CA ILE A 158 0.72 1.34 13.36
C ILE A 158 1.20 0.02 13.97
N THR A 159 0.35 -0.99 13.98
CA THR A 159 0.69 -2.34 14.43
C THR A 159 0.53 -3.29 13.25
N VAL A 160 1.55 -4.08 12.95
CA VAL A 160 1.56 -4.98 11.79
C VAL A 160 1.28 -6.40 12.26
N ASP A 161 0.35 -7.10 11.60
CA ASP A 161 -0.06 -8.45 12.00
C ASP A 161 1.10 -9.45 11.93
N ALA A 162 2.03 -9.24 10.98
CA ALA A 162 3.24 -10.05 10.82
C ALA A 162 4.22 -9.93 12.01
N HIS A 163 4.13 -8.84 12.79
CA HIS A 163 5.03 -8.53 13.90
C HIS A 163 4.24 -8.17 15.16
N PRO A 164 3.58 -9.15 15.82
CA PRO A 164 2.78 -8.88 17.00
C PRO A 164 3.64 -8.36 18.16
N GLY A 165 3.20 -7.27 18.79
CA GLY A 165 3.88 -6.65 19.93
C GLY A 165 4.85 -5.52 19.58
N VAL A 166 5.05 -5.22 18.29
CA VAL A 166 5.81 -4.06 17.83
C VAL A 166 4.83 -3.00 17.33
N SER A 167 4.91 -1.81 17.92
CA SER A 167 4.17 -0.63 17.47
C SER A 167 5.11 0.31 16.73
N PHE A 168 4.81 0.57 15.47
CA PHE A 168 5.51 1.54 14.64
C PHE A 168 4.84 2.91 14.77
N THR A 169 5.63 3.97 14.67
CA THR A 169 5.12 5.34 14.62
C THR A 169 5.09 5.83 13.18
N GLY A 170 4.04 6.55 12.85
CA GLY A 170 3.82 7.11 11.53
C GLY A 170 3.15 8.48 11.60
N THR A 171 3.09 9.15 10.45
CA THR A 171 2.37 10.42 10.30
C THR A 171 1.45 10.38 9.10
N VAL A 172 0.29 11.02 9.20
CA VAL A 172 -0.63 11.16 8.08
C VAL A 172 0.00 12.06 7.02
N GLN A 173 0.28 11.53 5.84
CA GLN A 173 0.87 12.27 4.71
C GLN A 173 -0.20 12.83 3.78
N GLU A 174 -1.16 12.00 3.41
CA GLU A 174 -2.15 12.32 2.40
C GLU A 174 -3.49 11.69 2.74
N ILE A 175 -4.58 12.41 2.47
CA ILE A 175 -5.94 11.89 2.52
C ILE A 175 -6.42 11.90 1.08
N GLN A 176 -6.87 10.76 0.56
CA GLN A 176 -7.33 10.62 -0.83
C GLN A 176 -8.86 10.66 -0.89
N PRO A 177 -9.48 11.85 -1.01
CA PRO A 177 -10.92 11.96 -1.22
C PRO A 177 -11.22 11.52 -2.65
N THR A 178 -11.63 10.27 -2.84
CA THR A 178 -12.07 9.76 -4.14
C THR A 178 -13.26 10.58 -4.65
N THR A 179 -13.03 11.58 -5.51
CA THR A 179 -14.07 12.41 -6.17
C THR A 179 -14.20 12.07 -7.65
N GLN A 180 -14.29 10.79 -8.01
CA GLN A 180 -14.61 10.40 -9.40
C GLN A 180 -16.14 10.45 -9.66
N SER A 181 -16.97 10.32 -8.62
CA SER A 181 -18.44 10.32 -8.75
C SER A 181 -19.08 11.71 -8.77
N PHE A 182 -18.36 12.78 -8.37
CA PHE A 182 -18.88 14.16 -8.41
C PHE A 182 -18.79 14.82 -9.80
N PHE A 183 -17.96 14.30 -10.72
CA PHE A 183 -17.78 14.88 -12.06
C PHE A 183 -18.61 14.18 -13.17
N SER A 184 -19.41 13.16 -12.84
CA SER A 184 -20.35 12.60 -13.80
C SER A 184 -21.58 13.51 -13.93
N LEU A 185 -21.53 14.45 -14.88
CA LEU A 185 -22.63 15.32 -15.32
C LEU A 185 -23.77 14.55 -16.01
N ILE A 186 -24.25 13.47 -15.40
CA ILE A 186 -25.45 12.74 -15.85
C ILE A 186 -26.28 12.39 -14.60
N PRO A 187 -27.44 13.03 -14.39
CA PRO A 187 -28.38 12.60 -13.38
C PRO A 187 -28.98 11.27 -13.84
N THR A 188 -28.48 10.15 -13.31
CA THR A 188 -29.16 8.87 -13.48
C THR A 188 -30.22 8.76 -12.39
N THR A 189 -31.48 8.89 -12.79
CA THR A 189 -32.65 8.60 -11.96
C THR A 189 -32.68 7.11 -11.64
N ALA A 190 -32.02 6.70 -10.55
CA ALA A 190 -32.12 5.34 -10.04
C ALA A 190 -33.46 5.18 -9.28
N THR A 191 -34.45 4.62 -9.97
CA THR A 191 -35.75 4.22 -9.42
C THR A 191 -35.66 2.83 -8.76
N ALA A 192 -36.13 2.78 -7.51
CA ALA A 192 -36.66 1.65 -6.73
C ALA A 192 -35.75 0.45 -6.38
N GLY A 193 -35.56 0.25 -5.06
CA GLY A 193 -35.67 -1.10 -4.49
C GLY A 193 -34.46 -1.69 -3.77
N THR A 194 -33.71 -0.92 -2.98
CA THR A 194 -33.07 -1.28 -1.68
C THR A 194 -31.95 -0.29 -1.39
N PHE A 195 -32.12 0.57 -0.39
CA PHE A 195 -31.05 1.41 0.12
C PHE A 195 -30.30 0.63 1.20
N THR A 196 -29.20 -0.03 0.85
CA THR A 196 -28.22 -0.45 1.86
C THR A 196 -27.18 0.65 1.99
N LYS A 197 -27.07 1.24 3.18
CA LYS A 197 -26.04 2.24 3.48
C LYS A 197 -24.68 1.54 3.54
N VAL A 198 -23.96 1.50 2.43
CA VAL A 198 -22.56 1.08 2.42
C VAL A 198 -21.74 2.21 3.02
N THR A 199 -20.98 1.91 4.08
CA THR A 199 -20.07 2.91 4.67
C THR A 199 -18.90 3.08 3.73
N GLN A 200 -18.78 4.24 3.10
CA GLN A 200 -17.63 4.53 2.23
C GLN A 200 -16.37 4.64 3.10
N ARG A 201 -15.26 4.12 2.58
CA ARG A 201 -13.95 4.24 3.21
C ARG A 201 -13.08 5.13 2.36
N ILE A 202 -12.34 6.02 3.02
CA ILE A 202 -11.44 6.97 2.39
C ILE A 202 -10.02 6.49 2.67
N PRO A 203 -9.22 6.20 1.63
CA PRO A 203 -7.83 5.82 1.81
C PRO A 203 -7.03 7.02 2.34
N VAL A 204 -6.29 6.78 3.41
CA VAL A 204 -5.35 7.72 4.02
C VAL A 204 -3.98 7.11 3.93
N ILE A 205 -3.03 7.83 3.34
CA ILE A 205 -1.63 7.40 3.24
C ILE A 205 -0.88 7.94 4.45
N LEU A 206 -0.23 7.03 5.16
CA LEU A 206 0.62 7.33 6.30
C LEU A 206 2.07 6.97 5.98
N SER A 207 2.99 7.79 6.48
CA SER A 207 4.39 7.41 6.59
C SER A 207 4.54 6.36 7.70
N ILE A 208 5.54 5.49 7.59
CA ILE A 208 5.91 4.57 8.67
C ILE A 208 7.41 4.62 8.87
N ASP A 209 7.84 4.75 10.12
CA ASP A 209 9.23 4.51 10.49
C ASP A 209 9.41 3.03 10.77
N ASN A 210 10.20 2.36 9.93
CA ASN A 210 10.42 0.93 9.98
C ASN A 210 11.35 0.51 11.14
N ALA A 211 12.01 1.44 11.85
CA ALA A 211 12.82 1.16 13.05
C ALA A 211 13.80 -0.04 12.93
N GLY A 212 14.25 -0.37 11.72
CA GLY A 212 15.14 -1.50 11.41
C GLY A 212 14.47 -2.86 11.14
N TYR A 213 13.15 -2.95 11.14
CA TYR A 213 12.43 -4.17 10.76
C TYR A 213 12.37 -4.33 9.23
N THR A 214 12.03 -5.53 8.75
CA THR A 214 11.78 -5.75 7.33
C THR A 214 10.27 -5.89 7.14
N LEU A 215 9.63 -4.80 6.74
CA LEU A 215 8.21 -4.79 6.40
C LEU A 215 8.02 -5.16 4.94
N LEU A 216 7.03 -6.00 4.68
CA LEU A 216 6.72 -6.44 3.33
C LEU A 216 5.47 -5.72 2.82
N PRO A 217 5.50 -5.18 1.60
CA PRO A 217 4.31 -4.67 0.94
C PRO A 217 3.24 -5.78 0.84
N GLY A 218 2.00 -5.44 1.16
CA GLY A 218 0.87 -6.35 1.22
C GLY A 218 0.56 -6.90 2.62
N GLU A 219 1.37 -6.61 3.64
CA GLU A 219 1.05 -6.98 5.02
C GLU A 219 -0.14 -6.18 5.56
N SER A 220 -1.03 -6.87 6.28
CA SER A 220 -2.12 -6.25 7.02
C SER A 220 -1.61 -5.51 8.24
N ALA A 221 -2.20 -4.34 8.51
CA ALA A 221 -1.88 -3.51 9.65
C ALA A 221 -3.14 -2.93 10.30
N GLU A 222 -3.05 -2.67 11.60
CA GLU A 222 -4.00 -1.85 12.34
C GLU A 222 -3.39 -0.47 12.56
N VAL A 223 -4.17 0.59 12.31
CA VAL A 223 -3.72 1.98 12.48
C VAL A 223 -4.61 2.67 13.50
N ARG A 224 -3.98 3.35 14.47
CA ARG A 224 -4.62 4.26 15.42
C ARG A 224 -4.06 5.67 15.24
N ILE A 225 -4.85 6.56 14.69
CA ILE A 225 -4.52 7.97 14.48
C ILE A 225 -4.96 8.76 15.72
N THR A 226 -4.06 9.59 16.24
CA THR A 226 -4.38 10.51 17.36
C THR A 226 -4.97 11.79 16.78
N VAL A 227 -6.20 12.09 17.15
CA VAL A 227 -6.91 13.30 16.71
C VAL A 227 -6.97 14.30 17.87
N HIS A 228 -6.79 15.58 17.55
CA HIS A 228 -6.64 16.69 18.50
C HIS A 228 -7.36 17.91 17.95
#